data_AF-A0A503QE80-F1
#
_entry.id   AF-A0A503QE80-F1
#
_cell.length_a   1.000
_cell.length_b   1.000
_cell.length_c   1.000
_cell.angle_alpha   90.00
_cell.angle_beta   90.00
_cell.angle_gamma   90.00
#
_symmetry.space_group_name_H-M   'P 1'
#
loop_
_entity.id
_entity.type
_entity.pdbx_description
1 polymer ?
#
loop_
_entity_poly.entity_id
_entity_poly.type
_entity_poly.pdbx_seq_one_letter_code
_entity_poly.pdbx_strand_id
1 'polypeptide(L)'
;MVINSLCKELASPDQIRVYAERYIKARIVQGAHENHRRAEIEARIAAIIEDNDRLLDLLKAGKGDQDAADARMKAQGKERDELKQELARREATSSCTRQPSRHLPTS
;
A
#
# COMPACT_ATOMS: atom_id res chain seq x y z
N MET A 1 -26.51 10.30 -25.95
CA MET A 1 -25.84 8.99 -25.99
C MET A 1 -25.34 8.70 -27.41
N VAL A 2 -24.45 9.56 -27.95
CA VAL A 2 -24.00 9.52 -29.37
C VAL A 2 -22.46 9.54 -29.46
N ILE A 3 -21.79 10.14 -28.48
CA ILE A 3 -20.32 10.23 -28.43
C ILE A 3 -19.66 8.85 -28.19
N ASN A 4 -20.29 7.97 -27.40
CA ASN A 4 -19.77 6.62 -27.12
C ASN A 4 -19.90 5.67 -28.31
N SER A 5 -20.87 5.86 -29.20
CA SER A 5 -20.98 5.07 -30.44
C SER A 5 -19.97 5.55 -31.47
N LEU A 6 -19.77 6.87 -31.60
CA LEU A 6 -18.73 7.46 -32.45
C LEU A 6 -17.31 7.03 -32.06
N CYS A 7 -16.99 6.95 -30.77
CA CYS A 7 -15.67 6.47 -30.32
C CYS A 7 -15.41 4.99 -30.67
N LYS A 8 -16.46 4.15 -30.72
CA LYS A 8 -16.34 2.75 -31.14
C LYS A 8 -16.19 2.60 -32.66
N GLU A 9 -16.80 3.49 -33.44
CA GLU A 9 -16.73 3.47 -34.90
C GLU A 9 -15.46 4.11 -35.46
N LEU A 10 -14.84 5.06 -34.74
CA LEU A 10 -13.63 5.77 -35.17
C LEU A 10 -12.31 5.17 -34.65
N ALA A 11 -12.35 4.35 -33.60
CA ALA A 11 -11.15 3.72 -33.06
C ALA A 11 -10.77 2.51 -33.93
N SER A 12 -9.62 2.59 -34.60
CA SER A 12 -9.12 1.42 -35.33
C SER A 12 -8.80 0.28 -34.35
N PRO A 13 -8.91 -1.00 -34.76
CA PRO A 13 -8.52 -2.13 -33.92
C PRO A 13 -7.11 -2.00 -33.32
N ASP A 14 -6.19 -1.38 -34.04
CA ASP A 14 -4.84 -1.08 -33.54
C ASP A 14 -4.82 -0.02 -32.43
N GLN A 15 -5.65 1.02 -32.51
CA GLN A 15 -5.77 2.02 -31.44
C GLN A 15 -6.34 1.42 -30.17
N ILE A 16 -7.33 0.51 -30.30
CA ILE A 16 -7.89 -0.24 -29.17
C ILE A 16 -6.80 -1.12 -28.53
N ARG A 17 -6.00 -1.81 -29.35
CA ARG A 17 -4.90 -2.66 -28.86
C ARG A 17 -3.83 -1.85 -28.14
N VAL A 18 -3.37 -0.73 -28.71
CA VAL A 18 -2.39 0.17 -28.08
C VAL A 18 -2.90 0.73 -26.76
N TYR A 19 -4.19 1.10 -26.70
CA TYR A 19 -4.79 1.56 -25.44
C TYR A 19 -4.83 0.45 -24.40
N ALA A 20 -5.28 -0.75 -24.76
CA ALA A 20 -5.34 -1.90 -23.86
C ALA A 20 -3.96 -2.29 -23.32
N GLU A 21 -2.93 -2.31 -24.18
CA GLU A 21 -1.55 -2.59 -23.77
C GLU A 21 -1.02 -1.53 -22.79
N ARG A 22 -1.27 -0.25 -23.06
CA ARG A 22 -0.88 0.85 -22.15
C ARG A 22 -1.59 0.75 -20.81
N TYR A 23 -2.89 0.44 -20.83
CA TYR A 23 -3.68 0.26 -19.61
C TYR A 23 -3.17 -0.90 -18.75
N ILE A 24 -2.87 -2.05 -19.37
CA ILE A 24 -2.32 -3.22 -18.67
C ILE A 24 -0.93 -2.91 -18.10
N LYS A 25 -0.04 -2.28 -18.89
CA LYS A 25 1.29 -1.88 -18.41
C LYS A 25 1.20 -0.92 -17.23
N ALA A 26 0.32 0.08 -17.30
CA ALA A 26 0.10 1.02 -16.21
C ALA A 26 -0.39 0.31 -14.94
N ARG A 27 -1.34 -0.64 -15.06
CA ARG A 27 -1.82 -1.47 -13.94
C ARG A 27 -0.71 -2.32 -13.30
N ILE A 28 0.16 -2.92 -14.11
CA ILE A 28 1.28 -3.74 -13.61
C ILE A 28 2.27 -2.86 -12.83
N VAL A 29 2.65 -1.71 -13.39
CA VAL A 29 3.57 -0.76 -12.74
C VAL A 29 2.96 -0.21 -11.45
N GLN A 30 1.67 0.14 -11.47
CA GLN A 30 0.97 0.60 -10.28
C GLN A 30 0.93 -0.48 -9.19
N GLY A 31 0.62 -1.73 -9.54
CA GLY A 31 0.66 -2.85 -8.59
C GLY A 31 2.06 -3.11 -8.03
N ALA A 32 3.11 -2.98 -8.85
CA ALA A 32 4.49 -3.10 -8.40
C ALA A 32 4.87 -1.99 -7.39
N HIS A 33 4.48 -0.74 -7.66
CA HIS A 33 4.70 0.38 -6.73
C HIS A 33 3.91 0.23 -5.43
N GLU A 34 2.66 -0.20 -5.47
CA GLU A 34 1.85 -0.45 -4.28
C GLU A 34 2.47 -1.55 -3.41
N ASN A 35 2.92 -2.65 -4.02
CA ASN A 35 3.60 -3.74 -3.32
C ASN A 35 4.95 -3.29 -2.74
N HIS A 36 5.73 -2.50 -3.49
CA HIS A 36 6.99 -1.95 -3.00
C HIS A 36 6.78 -1.07 -1.77
N ARG A 37 5.79 -0.17 -1.83
CA ARG A 37 5.49 0.72 -0.71
C ARG A 37 5.01 -0.04 0.52
N ARG A 38 4.25 -1.11 0.33
CA ARG A 38 3.85 -2.01 1.42
C ARG A 38 5.09 -2.65 2.07
N ALA A 39 6.00 -3.20 1.27
CA ALA A 39 7.23 -3.82 1.77
C ALA A 39 8.12 -2.83 2.53
N GLU A 40 8.24 -1.59 2.07
CA GLU A 40 8.95 -0.52 2.79
C GLU A 40 8.36 -0.25 4.18
N ILE A 41 7.03 -0.17 4.27
CA ILE A 41 6.33 0.08 5.54
C ILE A 41 6.52 -1.11 6.49
N GLU A 42 6.37 -2.34 6.01
CA GLU A 42 6.59 -3.55 6.79
C GLU A 42 8.04 -3.65 7.30
N ALA A 43 9.02 -3.34 6.45
CA ALA A 43 10.43 -3.30 6.83
C ALA A 43 10.71 -2.24 7.90
N ARG A 44 10.09 -1.06 7.79
CA ARG A 44 10.24 0.01 8.80
C ARG A 44 9.65 -0.39 10.15
N ILE A 45 8.49 -1.04 10.16
CA ILE A 45 7.88 -1.56 11.39
C ILE A 45 8.80 -2.60 12.04
N ALA A 46 9.37 -3.52 11.26
CA ALA A 46 10.30 -4.53 11.77
C ALA A 46 11.54 -3.89 12.39
N ALA A 47 12.13 -2.89 11.73
CA ALA A 47 13.29 -2.16 12.26
C ALA A 47 12.97 -1.42 13.56
N ILE A 48 11.77 -0.84 13.69
CA ILE A 48 11.32 -0.21 14.94
C ILE A 48 11.22 -1.23 16.08
N ILE A 49 10.68 -2.42 15.81
CA ILE A 49 10.57 -3.49 16.81
C ILE A 49 11.96 -3.90 17.29
N GLU A 50 12.87 -4.16 16.36
CA GLU A 50 14.25 -4.56 16.69
C GLU A 50 15.01 -3.48 17.48
N ASP A 51 14.84 -2.22 17.11
CA ASP A 51 15.49 -1.11 17.83
C ASP A 51 14.94 -0.95 19.25
N ASN A 52 13.62 -1.11 19.43
CA ASN A 52 12.99 -1.11 20.77
C ASN A 52 13.49 -2.27 21.64
N ASP A 53 13.63 -3.48 21.08
CA ASP A 53 14.15 -4.63 21.80
C ASP A 53 15.60 -4.39 22.26
N ARG A 54 16.43 -3.81 21.40
CA ARG A 54 17.80 -3.42 21.76
C ARG A 54 17.84 -2.35 22.85
N LEU A 55 16.95 -1.35 22.79
CA LEU A 55 16.83 -0.33 23.84
C LEU A 55 16.42 -0.96 25.17
N LEU A 56 15.46 -1.88 25.17
CA LEU A 56 15.04 -2.60 26.37
C LEU A 56 16.19 -3.44 26.96
N ASP A 57 17.00 -4.08 26.13
CA ASP A 57 18.14 -4.87 26.59
C ASP A 57 19.24 -3.98 27.19
N LEU A 58 19.48 -2.80 26.63
CA LEU A 58 20.38 -1.80 27.22
C LEU A 58 19.87 -1.34 28.60
N LEU A 59 18.57 -1.03 28.72
CA LEU A 59 17.95 -0.62 29.98
C LEU A 59 18.02 -1.74 31.04
N LYS A 60 17.74 -3.00 30.66
CA LYS A 60 17.89 -4.16 31.57
C LYS A 60 19.32 -4.35 32.04
N ALA A 61 20.30 -4.06 31.19
CA ALA A 61 21.71 -4.09 31.54
C ALA A 61 22.16 -2.90 32.41
N GLY A 62 21.25 -1.97 32.75
CA GLY A 62 21.56 -0.73 33.46
C GLY A 62 22.43 0.23 32.66
N LYS A 63 22.40 0.13 31.32
CA LYS A 63 23.22 0.92 30.41
C LYS A 63 22.36 1.93 29.66
N GLY A 64 22.88 3.17 29.59
CA GLY A 64 22.25 4.24 28.84
C GLY A 64 21.36 5.14 29.69
N ASP A 65 20.79 6.13 29.01
CA ASP A 65 19.88 7.11 29.60
C ASP A 65 18.45 6.60 29.47
N GLN A 66 17.81 6.34 30.61
CA GLN A 66 16.45 5.81 30.68
C GLN A 66 15.42 6.77 30.10
N ASP A 67 15.54 8.07 30.40
CA ASP A 67 14.58 9.07 29.91
C ASP A 67 14.70 9.24 28.39
N ALA A 68 15.93 9.19 27.86
CA ALA A 68 16.16 9.23 26.42
C ALA A 68 15.63 7.98 25.70
N ALA A 69 15.82 6.79 26.29
CA ALA A 69 15.30 5.54 25.75
C ALA A 69 13.77 5.54 25.76
N ASP A 70 13.13 5.94 26.87
CA ASP A 70 11.67 6.01 26.99
C ASP A 70 11.06 7.01 25.99
N ALA A 71 11.69 8.17 25.80
CA ALA A 71 11.25 9.16 24.82
C ALA A 71 11.34 8.60 23.39
N ARG A 72 12.44 7.90 23.07
CA ARG A 72 12.64 7.27 21.76
C ARG A 72 11.63 6.16 21.51
N MET A 73 11.43 5.25 22.47
CA MET A 73 10.45 4.17 22.36
C MET A 73 9.02 4.69 22.19
N LYS A 74 8.65 5.80 22.86
CA LYS A 74 7.35 6.46 22.66
C LYS A 74 7.19 7.02 21.25
N ALA A 75 8.20 7.73 20.75
CA ALA A 75 8.19 8.27 19.38
C ALA A 75 8.08 7.15 18.34
N GLN A 76 8.85 6.08 18.52
CA GLN A 76 8.82 4.88 17.68
C GLN A 76 7.49 4.14 17.76
N GLY A 77 6.87 4.07 18.95
CA GLY A 77 5.54 3.52 19.14
C GLY A 77 4.49 4.26 18.32
N LYS A 78 4.54 5.60 18.34
CA LYS A 78 3.66 6.46 17.54
C LYS A 78 3.88 6.25 16.03
N GLU A 79 5.14 6.25 15.58
CA GLU A 79 5.48 5.99 14.17
C GLU A 79 4.93 4.63 13.72
N ARG A 80 5.14 3.58 14.53
CA ARG A 80 4.64 2.22 14.25
C ARG A 80 3.13 2.18 14.14
N ASP A 81 2.40 2.91 14.99
CA ASP A 81 0.94 2.94 14.96
C ASP A 81 0.41 3.72 13.74
N GLU A 82 1.06 4.82 13.36
CA GLU A 82 0.75 5.57 12.13
C GLU A 82 0.98 4.71 10.87
N LEU A 83 2.10 3.98 10.82
CA LEU A 83 2.43 3.07 9.72
C LEU A 83 1.43 1.90 9.62
N LYS A 84 0.97 1.36 10.75
CA LYS A 84 -0.09 0.33 10.77
C LYS A 84 -1.43 0.87 10.26
N GLN A 85 -1.79 2.10 10.64
CA GLN A 85 -3.01 2.75 10.12
C GLN A 85 -2.91 3.04 8.62
N GLU A 86 -1.73 3.42 8.12
CA GLU A 86 -1.47 3.58 6.69
C GLU A 86 -1.67 2.26 5.92
N LEU A 87 -1.14 1.15 6.42
CA LEU A 87 -1.38 -0.19 5.83
C LEU A 87 -2.86 -0.57 5.84
N ALA A 88 -3.54 -0.41 6.98
CA ALA A 88 -4.96 -0.73 7.09
C ALA A 88 -5.83 0.09 6.12
N ARG A 89 -5.54 1.39 5.98
CA ARG A 89 -6.23 2.26 5.00
C ARG A 89 -6.02 1.77 3.57
N ARG A 90 -4.80 1.39 3.21
CA ARG A 90 -4.45 0.88 1.87
C ARG A 90 -5.15 -0.45 1.56
N GLU A 91 -5.21 -1.37 2.53
CA GLU A 91 -5.92 -2.64 2.38
C GLU A 91 -7.44 -2.42 2.18
N ALA A 92 -8.04 -1.47 2.91
CA ALA A 92 -9.43 -1.09 2.73
C ALA A 92 -9.72 -0.43 1.37
N THR A 93 -8.75 0.29 0.78
CA THR A 93 -8.92 0.86 -0.56
C THR A 93 -8.77 -0.19 -1.66
N SER A 94 -7.87 -1.16 -1.48
CA SER A 94 -7.65 -2.27 -2.41
C SER A 94 -8.84 -3.24 -2.47
N SER A 95 -9.55 -3.46 -1.36
CA SER A 95 -10.76 -4.31 -1.34
C SER A 95 -11.95 -3.66 -2.05
N CYS A 96 -12.12 -2.33 -1.93
CA CYS A 96 -13.19 -1.58 -2.58
C CYS A 96 -13.06 -1.54 -4.12
N THR A 97 -11.83 -1.65 -4.65
CA THR A 97 -11.57 -1.70 -6.12
C THR A 97 -11.69 -3.10 -6.72
N ARG A 98 -11.89 -4.15 -5.92
CA ARG A 98 -11.84 -5.55 -6.37
C ARG A 98 -13.21 -6.18 -6.66
N GLN A 99 -14.32 -5.43 -6.59
CA GLN A 99 -15.67 -5.99 -6.73
C GLN A 99 -16.47 -5.32 -7.87
N PRO A 100 -16.41 -5.82 -9.11
CA PRO A 100 -17.54 -5.71 -10.01
C PRO A 100 -18.56 -6.77 -9.60
N SER A 101 -19.65 -6.36 -8.94
CA SER A 101 -20.82 -7.20 -8.73
C SER A 101 -21.36 -7.64 -10.09
N ARG A 102 -20.90 -8.80 -10.57
CA ARG A 102 -21.50 -9.52 -11.69
C ARG A 102 -22.80 -10.13 -11.19
N HIS A 103 -23.87 -9.33 -11.20
CA HIS A 103 -25.22 -9.88 -11.25
C HIS A 103 -25.49 -10.25 -12.71
N LEU A 104 -25.28 -11.53 -13.04
CA LEU A 104 -25.82 -12.13 -14.26
C LEU A 104 -27.33 -12.27 -14.07
N PRO A 105 -28.18 -11.76 -14.99
CA PRO A 105 -29.59 -12.11 -14.99
C PRO A 105 -29.72 -13.57 -15.43
N THR A 106 -30.17 -14.43 -14.54
CA THR A 106 -30.69 -15.76 -14.88
C THR A 106 -31.97 -15.58 -15.69
N SER A 107 -32.05 -16.33 -16.79
CA SER A 107 -33.15 -16.40 -17.77
C SER A 107 -34.51 -16.72 -17.16
#